data_AF-A0A3A4QEM4-F1
#
_entry.id   AF-A0A3A4QEM4-F1
#
_cell.length_a   1.000
_cell.length_b   1.000
_cell.length_c   1.000
_cell.angle_alpha   90.00
_cell.angle_beta   90.00
_cell.angle_gamma   90.00
#
_symmetry.space_group_name_H-M   'P 1'
#
loop_
_entity.id
_entity.type
_entity.pdbx_description
1 polymer ?
#
loop_
_entity_poly.entity_id
_entity_poly.type
_entity_poly.pdbx_seq_one_letter_code
_entity_poly.pdbx_strand_id
1 'polypeptide(L)'
;MLDISVAYNRYKFLGHEFLTWLWFMIDTDKENLTEGITDLTDIYVGSRVVLENSSHNRDETITIKGDGAGFEEGVTALKKGAKVTEISLVATIGDGEWRFHLKGESLNISSLKPPETGRIESPDEMEGAVLEKIFLCEKALSLVYALYGKFVRRRVSSDWQSKETGRMAAWIAAA
;
A
#
# COMPACT_ATOMS: atom_id res chain seq x y z
N MET A 1 -28.36 0.90 -9.69
CA MET A 1 -27.04 1.44 -9.33
C MET A 1 -26.84 1.14 -7.86
N LEU A 2 -25.74 0.49 -7.47
CA LEU A 2 -25.45 0.31 -6.04
C LEU A 2 -25.13 1.69 -5.46
N ASP A 3 -25.70 2.03 -4.32
CA ASP A 3 -25.35 3.23 -3.58
C ASP A 3 -23.85 3.20 -3.22
N ILE A 4 -23.15 4.33 -3.38
CA ILE A 4 -21.68 4.39 -3.19
C ILE A 4 -21.30 4.06 -1.74
N SER A 5 -22.09 4.51 -0.76
CA SER A 5 -21.85 4.19 0.66
C SER A 5 -22.11 2.72 0.96
N VAL A 6 -23.11 2.10 0.30
CA VAL A 6 -23.34 0.65 0.38
C VAL A 6 -22.20 -0.13 -0.26
N ALA A 7 -21.73 0.27 -1.43
CA ALA A 7 -20.58 -0.36 -2.09
C ALA A 7 -19.32 -0.25 -1.24
N TYR A 8 -19.05 0.94 -0.71
CA TYR A 8 -17.92 1.21 0.18
C TYR A 8 -17.93 0.26 1.39
N ASN A 9 -19.04 0.21 2.12
CA ASN A 9 -19.13 -0.65 3.32
C ASN A 9 -19.11 -2.15 2.99
N ARG A 10 -19.64 -2.54 1.83
CA ARG A 10 -19.66 -3.94 1.40
C ARG A 10 -18.29 -4.43 0.92
N TYR A 11 -17.50 -3.58 0.29
CA TYR A 11 -16.26 -3.98 -0.37
C TYR A 11 -14.98 -3.45 0.29
N LYS A 12 -15.08 -2.65 1.37
CA LYS A 12 -13.91 -2.15 2.11
C LYS A 12 -12.93 -3.25 2.56
N PHE A 13 -13.45 -4.45 2.86
CA PHE A 13 -12.63 -5.59 3.26
C PHE A 13 -11.59 -5.95 2.20
N LEU A 14 -11.87 -5.71 0.90
CA LEU A 14 -10.94 -6.04 -0.18
C LEU A 14 -9.70 -5.13 -0.13
N GLY A 15 -9.90 -3.86 0.21
CA GLY A 15 -8.82 -2.93 0.47
C GLY A 15 -7.99 -3.34 1.68
N HIS A 16 -8.64 -3.80 2.75
CA HIS A 16 -7.96 -4.28 3.95
C HIS A 16 -7.15 -5.56 3.71
N GLU A 17 -7.73 -6.52 2.97
CA GLU A 17 -7.03 -7.73 2.51
C GLU A 17 -5.83 -7.36 1.63
N PHE A 18 -6.01 -6.42 0.70
CA PHE A 18 -4.96 -5.95 -0.18
C PHE A 18 -3.78 -5.38 0.59
N LEU A 19 -4.01 -4.43 1.50
CA LEU A 19 -2.91 -3.81 2.24
C LEU A 19 -2.21 -4.80 3.19
N THR A 20 -2.97 -5.74 3.78
CA THR A 20 -2.39 -6.80 4.60
C THR A 20 -1.52 -7.74 3.77
N TRP A 21 -1.99 -8.13 2.58
CA TRP A 21 -1.22 -8.93 1.62
C TRP A 21 0.00 -8.18 1.07
N LEU A 22 -0.13 -6.87 0.81
CA LEU A 22 0.96 -6.04 0.32
C LEU A 22 2.12 -6.00 1.33
N TRP A 23 1.82 -5.77 2.61
CA TRP A 23 2.83 -5.81 3.66
C TRP A 23 3.49 -7.20 3.75
N PHE A 24 2.69 -8.28 3.78
CA PHE A 24 3.20 -9.65 3.73
C PHE A 24 4.18 -9.88 2.55
N MET A 25 3.83 -9.42 1.35
CA MET A 25 4.70 -9.58 0.17
C MET A 25 5.98 -8.75 0.26
N ILE A 26 5.92 -7.52 0.79
CA ILE A 26 7.10 -6.69 1.04
C ILE A 26 8.09 -7.42 1.97
N ASP A 27 7.57 -8.07 3.02
CA ASP A 27 8.40 -8.74 4.02
C ASP A 27 8.95 -10.10 3.56
N THR A 28 8.24 -10.81 2.67
CA THR A 28 8.54 -12.23 2.39
C THR A 28 8.94 -12.54 0.95
N ASP A 29 8.54 -11.72 -0.02
CA ASP A 29 8.65 -12.04 -1.44
C ASP A 29 8.64 -10.75 -2.30
N LYS A 30 9.48 -9.79 -1.91
CA LYS A 30 9.56 -8.48 -2.54
C LYS A 30 9.95 -8.56 -4.02
N GLU A 31 10.79 -9.53 -4.40
CA GLU A 31 11.18 -9.76 -5.80
C GLU A 31 9.97 -10.11 -6.67
N ASN A 32 9.11 -11.04 -6.25
CA ASN A 32 7.89 -11.36 -7.01
C ASN A 32 6.88 -10.20 -7.00
N LEU A 33 6.84 -9.43 -5.92
CA LEU A 33 5.99 -8.24 -5.83
C LEU A 33 6.37 -7.20 -6.90
N THR A 34 7.66 -6.89 -7.03
CA THR A 34 8.16 -5.87 -7.96
C THR A 34 8.28 -6.36 -9.41
N GLU A 35 8.36 -7.68 -9.64
CA GLU A 35 8.49 -8.27 -10.97
C GLU A 35 7.46 -7.75 -11.98
N GLY A 36 7.90 -7.24 -13.12
CA GLY A 36 7.01 -6.76 -14.18
C GLY A 36 6.30 -5.44 -13.89
N ILE A 37 6.63 -4.75 -12.79
CA ILE A 37 6.27 -3.33 -12.58
C ILE A 37 7.40 -2.48 -13.16
N THR A 38 7.09 -1.71 -14.21
CA THR A 38 8.08 -0.89 -14.92
C THR A 38 8.78 0.09 -13.97
N ASP A 39 10.11 0.14 -14.07
CA ASP A 39 11.02 1.02 -13.33
C ASP A 39 11.04 0.84 -11.79
N LEU A 40 10.22 -0.03 -11.20
CA LEU A 40 10.20 -0.24 -9.74
C LEU A 40 11.41 -1.08 -9.30
N THR A 41 12.35 -0.45 -8.59
CA THR A 41 13.57 -1.10 -8.12
C THR A 41 13.49 -1.53 -6.67
N ASP A 42 12.77 -0.79 -5.83
CA ASP A 42 12.56 -1.16 -4.43
C ASP A 42 11.23 -0.64 -3.89
N ILE A 43 10.71 -1.30 -2.86
CA ILE A 43 9.53 -0.88 -2.11
C ILE A 43 9.60 -1.41 -0.68
N TYR A 44 9.30 -0.55 0.30
CA TYR A 44 9.21 -0.94 1.71
C TYR A 44 8.12 -0.17 2.43
N VAL A 45 7.71 -0.70 3.59
CA VAL A 45 6.77 -0.03 4.48
C VAL A 45 7.45 1.19 5.11
N GLY A 46 6.87 2.36 4.89
CA GLY A 46 7.34 3.64 5.40
C GLY A 46 6.96 3.84 6.87
N SER A 47 6.76 5.10 7.26
CA SER A 47 6.75 5.47 8.68
C SER A 47 5.42 5.26 9.43
N ARG A 48 4.44 4.60 8.82
CA ARG A 48 3.08 4.49 9.37
C ARG A 48 2.34 3.24 8.88
N VAL A 49 1.70 2.55 9.81
CA VAL A 49 0.70 1.51 9.54
C VAL A 49 -0.51 1.75 10.46
N VAL A 50 -1.71 1.65 9.91
CA VAL A 50 -2.97 1.68 10.67
C VAL A 50 -3.66 0.35 10.51
N LEU A 51 -4.03 -0.26 11.63
CA LEU A 51 -4.79 -1.50 11.66
C LEU A 51 -6.12 -1.29 12.36
N GLU A 52 -7.14 -2.01 11.92
CA GLU A 52 -8.45 -2.05 12.58
C GLU A 52 -8.80 -3.50 12.91
N ASN A 53 -9.28 -3.72 14.12
CA ASN A 53 -9.88 -4.97 14.55
C ASN A 53 -11.35 -4.70 14.90
N SER A 54 -12.26 -5.25 14.11
CA SER A 54 -13.72 -5.09 14.30
C SER A 54 -14.34 -6.30 15.01
N SER A 55 -13.57 -7.01 15.83
CA SER A 55 -14.07 -8.15 16.61
C SER A 55 -15.02 -7.69 17.72
N HIS A 56 -16.07 -8.47 17.99
CA HIS A 56 -16.99 -8.26 19.12
C HIS A 56 -17.70 -6.89 19.18
N ASN A 57 -18.11 -6.32 18.04
CA ASN A 57 -18.85 -5.04 18.00
C ASN A 57 -18.07 -3.85 18.59
N ARG A 58 -16.73 -3.94 18.66
CA ARG A 58 -15.84 -2.84 19.01
C ARG A 58 -14.86 -2.66 17.86
N ASP A 59 -14.78 -1.43 17.37
CA ASP A 59 -13.76 -1.04 16.40
C ASP A 59 -12.53 -0.54 17.17
N GLU A 60 -11.53 -1.42 17.29
CA GLU A 60 -10.23 -1.05 17.85
C GLU A 60 -9.32 -0.59 16.70
N THR A 61 -8.82 0.65 16.78
CA THR A 61 -7.85 1.18 15.81
C THR A 61 -6.47 1.22 16.45
N ILE A 62 -5.50 0.54 15.84
CA ILE A 62 -4.09 0.58 16.20
C ILE A 62 -3.37 1.43 15.17
N THR A 63 -2.63 2.45 15.62
CA THR A 63 -1.82 3.29 14.75
C THR A 63 -0.37 3.22 15.19
N ILE A 64 0.49 2.79 14.28
CA ILE A 64 1.94 2.72 14.50
C ILE A 64 2.59 3.84 13.68
N LYS A 65 3.52 4.57 14.31
CA LYS A 65 4.31 5.63 13.67
C LYS A 65 5.78 5.51 14.09
N GLY A 66 6.70 5.60 13.14
CA GLY A 66 8.14 5.61 13.40
C GLY A 66 8.96 5.36 12.14
N ASP A 67 10.16 5.92 12.07
CA ASP A 67 11.11 5.70 10.97
C ASP A 67 12.05 4.53 11.35
N GLY A 68 11.83 3.33 10.79
CA GLY A 68 12.72 2.18 11.00
C GLY A 68 12.02 0.87 11.39
N ALA A 69 12.84 -0.14 11.74
CA ALA A 69 12.42 -1.49 12.07
C ALA A 69 11.68 -1.54 13.42
N GLY A 70 10.43 -2.00 13.38
CA GLY A 70 9.61 -2.20 14.57
C GLY A 70 8.12 -2.10 14.25
N PHE A 71 7.64 -2.95 13.34
CA PHE A 71 6.20 -3.24 13.25
C PHE A 71 5.85 -4.51 14.02
N GLU A 72 6.64 -4.88 15.03
CA GLU A 72 6.37 -6.02 15.92
C GLU A 72 5.00 -5.86 16.60
N GLU A 73 4.63 -4.64 16.96
CA GLU A 73 3.30 -4.29 17.46
C GLU A 73 2.21 -4.47 16.40
N GLY A 74 2.55 -4.23 15.13
CA GLY A 74 1.64 -4.37 14.00
C GLY A 74 1.35 -5.83 13.70
N VAL A 75 2.37 -6.68 13.69
CA VAL A 75 2.20 -8.14 13.58
C VAL A 75 1.41 -8.67 14.77
N THR A 76 1.68 -8.18 15.98
CA THR A 76 0.89 -8.54 17.18
C THR A 76 -0.58 -8.18 17.02
N ALA A 77 -0.91 -7.04 16.41
CA ALA A 77 -2.29 -6.69 16.08
C ALA A 77 -2.88 -7.63 15.01
N LEU A 78 -2.11 -7.99 13.97
CA LEU A 78 -2.52 -8.99 12.96
C LEU A 78 -2.82 -10.36 13.60
N LYS A 79 -2.02 -10.82 14.57
CA LYS A 79 -2.26 -12.06 15.34
C LYS A 79 -3.60 -12.04 16.07
N LYS A 80 -4.06 -10.87 16.52
CA LYS A 80 -5.37 -10.67 17.17
C LYS A 80 -6.53 -10.53 16.17
N GLY A 81 -6.26 -10.68 14.87
CA GLY A 81 -7.27 -10.60 13.81
C GLY A 81 -7.45 -9.21 13.21
N ALA A 82 -6.61 -8.23 13.55
CA ALA A 82 -6.65 -6.91 12.91
C ALA A 82 -6.28 -7.01 11.42
N LYS A 83 -6.70 -6.02 10.64
CA LYS A 83 -6.33 -5.86 9.23
C LYS A 83 -5.77 -4.47 8.99
N VAL A 84 -4.86 -4.35 8.03
CA VAL A 84 -4.27 -3.06 7.65
C VAL A 84 -5.30 -2.22 6.91
N THR A 85 -5.60 -1.02 7.40
CA THR A 85 -6.53 -0.09 6.74
C THR A 85 -5.82 1.10 6.10
N GLU A 86 -4.59 1.43 6.55
CA GLU A 86 -3.72 2.42 5.91
C GLU A 86 -2.26 1.96 6.03
N ILE A 87 -1.46 2.15 4.98
CA ILE A 87 -0.03 1.85 4.99
C ILE A 87 0.75 3.00 4.33
N SER A 88 1.85 3.42 4.96
CA SER A 88 2.85 4.29 4.34
C SER A 88 3.80 3.43 3.53
N LEU A 89 4.11 3.86 2.31
CA LEU A 89 4.98 3.18 1.38
C LEU A 89 6.09 4.14 0.97
N VAL A 90 7.29 3.58 0.82
CA VAL A 90 8.40 4.22 0.14
C VAL A 90 8.78 3.33 -1.03
N ALA A 91 8.78 3.89 -2.23
CA ALA A 91 9.06 3.17 -3.46
C ALA A 91 10.13 3.90 -4.26
N THR A 92 11.11 3.15 -4.75
CA THR A 92 12.16 3.63 -5.65
C THR A 92 11.77 3.27 -7.08
N ILE A 93 11.54 4.28 -7.91
CA ILE A 93 11.11 4.13 -9.30
C ILE A 93 12.14 4.83 -10.20
N GLY A 94 12.91 4.07 -10.97
CA GLY A 94 14.10 4.60 -11.65
C GLY A 94 15.08 5.19 -10.63
N ASP A 95 15.43 6.46 -10.80
CA ASP A 95 16.37 7.20 -9.94
C ASP A 95 15.66 8.03 -8.85
N GLY A 96 14.34 7.94 -8.74
CA GLY A 96 13.54 8.73 -7.81
C GLY A 96 12.93 7.90 -6.67
N GLU A 97 12.72 8.55 -5.53
CA GLU A 97 11.99 7.98 -4.39
C GLU A 97 10.62 8.67 -4.24
N TRP A 98 9.57 7.87 -4.13
CA TRP A 98 8.21 8.31 -3.82
C TRP A 98 7.84 7.84 -2.42
N ARG A 99 7.34 8.76 -1.60
CA ARG A 99 6.76 8.44 -0.29
C ARG A 99 5.29 8.83 -0.28
N PHE A 100 4.41 7.92 0.14
CA PHE A 100 2.99 8.22 0.23
C PHE A 100 2.28 7.26 1.18
N HIS A 101 1.07 7.61 1.60
CA HIS A 101 0.19 6.74 2.34
C HIS A 101 -0.91 6.23 1.42
N LEU A 102 -1.33 4.99 1.64
CA LEU A 102 -2.38 4.33 0.87
C LEU A 102 -3.48 3.86 1.82
N LYS A 103 -4.71 4.35 1.62
CA LYS A 103 -5.91 3.92 2.36
C LYS A 103 -6.59 2.78 1.61
N GLY A 104 -6.86 1.66 2.29
CA GLY A 104 -7.28 0.43 1.62
C GLY A 104 -8.64 0.54 0.94
N GLU A 105 -9.63 1.10 1.64
CA GLU A 105 -11.04 1.12 1.24
C GLU A 105 -11.30 1.94 -0.01
N SER A 106 -10.49 2.98 -0.24
CA SER A 106 -10.62 3.91 -1.36
C SER A 106 -9.45 3.86 -2.33
N LEU A 107 -8.37 3.15 -1.99
CA LEU A 107 -7.05 3.26 -2.64
C LEU A 107 -6.55 4.71 -2.72
N ASN A 108 -7.02 5.57 -1.81
CA ASN A 108 -6.63 6.98 -1.79
C ASN A 108 -5.16 7.11 -1.43
N ILE A 109 -4.42 7.85 -2.25
CA ILE A 109 -3.05 8.27 -1.98
C ILE A 109 -3.11 9.58 -1.18
N SER A 110 -2.46 9.62 -0.01
CA SER A 110 -2.28 10.84 0.77
C SER A 110 -0.80 11.04 1.12
N SER A 111 -0.44 12.25 1.55
CA SER A 111 0.94 12.60 1.92
C SER A 111 1.98 12.29 0.83
N LEU A 112 1.58 12.38 -0.45
CA LEU A 112 2.46 12.11 -1.58
C LEU A 112 3.63 13.10 -1.62
N LYS A 113 4.84 12.57 -1.49
CA LYS A 113 6.11 13.26 -1.68
C LYS A 113 6.84 12.57 -2.83
N PRO A 114 6.76 13.12 -4.05
CA PRO A 114 7.57 12.64 -5.17
C PRO A 114 9.02 13.14 -5.02
N PRO A 115 9.93 12.69 -5.91
CA PRO A 115 11.29 13.22 -5.99
C PRO A 115 11.34 14.75 -6.08
N GLU A 116 12.42 15.33 -5.59
CA GLU A 116 12.69 16.76 -5.75
C GLU A 116 12.83 17.10 -7.23
N THR A 117 12.22 18.22 -7.62
CA THR A 117 12.27 18.77 -8.97
C THR A 117 13.15 20.01 -8.99
N GLY A 118 13.60 20.42 -10.18
CA GLY A 118 14.33 21.67 -10.36
C GLY A 118 13.56 22.89 -9.84
N ARG A 119 14.29 23.98 -9.55
CA ARG A 119 13.67 25.26 -9.23
C ARG A 119 13.07 25.88 -10.49
N ILE A 120 11.94 26.55 -10.32
CA ILE A 120 11.32 27.37 -11.36
C ILE A 120 11.92 28.77 -11.24
N GLU A 121 12.74 29.18 -12.21
CA GLU A 121 13.48 30.44 -12.20
C GLU A 121 12.79 31.52 -13.05
N SER A 122 11.91 31.13 -13.97
CA SER A 122 11.16 32.06 -14.83
C SER A 122 9.72 31.62 -15.10
N PRO A 123 8.82 32.55 -15.51
CA PRO A 123 7.46 32.20 -15.93
C PRO A 123 7.39 31.20 -17.09
N ASP A 124 8.38 31.23 -17.99
CA ASP A 124 8.43 30.36 -19.17
C ASP A 124 8.72 28.89 -18.81
N GLU A 125 9.33 28.63 -17.65
CA GLU A 125 9.57 27.28 -17.12
C GLU A 125 8.36 26.67 -16.41
N MET A 126 7.34 27.48 -16.11
CA MET A 126 6.17 27.06 -15.33
C MET A 126 5.42 25.90 -15.99
N GLU A 127 5.23 25.94 -17.31
CA GLU A 127 4.53 24.89 -18.04
C GLU A 127 5.25 23.54 -17.89
N GLY A 128 6.58 23.53 -18.08
CA GLY A 128 7.41 22.34 -17.91
C GLY A 128 7.33 21.78 -16.49
N ALA A 129 7.41 22.65 -15.47
CA ALA A 129 7.32 22.23 -14.07
C ALA A 129 5.96 21.63 -13.71
N VAL A 130 4.87 22.16 -14.26
CA VAL A 130 3.52 21.58 -14.08
C VAL A 130 3.42 20.20 -14.73
N LEU A 131 3.92 20.05 -15.96
CA LEU A 131 3.93 18.76 -16.67
C LEU A 131 4.77 17.72 -15.93
N GLU A 132 5.93 18.11 -15.39
CA GLU A 132 6.77 17.25 -14.56
C GLU A 132 6.01 16.80 -13.29
N LYS A 133 5.32 17.71 -12.59
CA LYS A 133 4.51 17.34 -11.41
C LYS A 133 3.37 16.38 -11.75
N ILE A 134 2.68 16.57 -12.88
CA ILE A 134 1.65 15.64 -13.35
C ILE A 134 2.26 14.25 -13.56
N PHE A 135 3.38 14.17 -14.28
CA PHE A 135 4.09 12.92 -14.52
C PHE A 135 4.49 12.20 -13.22
N LEU A 136 5.02 12.94 -12.24
CA LEU A 136 5.43 12.37 -10.95
C LEU A 136 4.22 11.83 -10.15
N CYS A 137 3.06 12.50 -10.22
CA CYS A 137 1.82 12.02 -9.61
C CYS A 137 1.29 10.76 -10.33
N GLU A 138 1.32 10.74 -11.66
CA GLU A 138 0.89 9.61 -12.47
C GLU A 138 1.74 8.36 -12.21
N LYS A 139 3.04 8.50 -11.97
CA LYS A 139 3.92 7.39 -11.58
C LYS A 139 3.47 6.73 -10.27
N ALA A 140 3.13 7.52 -9.24
CA ALA A 140 2.63 6.99 -7.98
C ALA A 140 1.28 6.25 -8.15
N LEU A 141 0.36 6.83 -8.93
CA LEU A 141 -0.93 6.21 -9.26
C LEU A 141 -0.76 4.89 -10.03
N SER A 142 0.13 4.89 -11.02
CA SER A 142 0.43 3.72 -11.85
C SER A 142 1.01 2.58 -11.01
N LEU A 143 1.88 2.89 -10.04
CA LEU A 143 2.39 1.92 -9.08
C LEU A 143 1.27 1.28 -8.26
N VAL A 144 0.36 2.08 -7.69
CA VAL A 144 -0.78 1.57 -6.91
C VAL A 144 -1.67 0.66 -7.77
N TYR A 145 -1.96 1.04 -9.02
CA TYR A 145 -2.73 0.19 -9.94
C TYR A 145 -2.02 -1.11 -10.29
N ALA A 146 -0.70 -1.10 -10.49
CA ALA A 146 0.07 -2.30 -10.78
C ALA A 146 0.06 -3.28 -9.59
N LEU A 147 0.30 -2.78 -8.38
CA LEU A 147 0.26 -3.55 -7.13
C LEU A 147 -1.13 -4.13 -6.88
N TYR A 148 -2.18 -3.32 -7.00
CA TYR A 148 -3.55 -3.77 -6.82
C TYR A 148 -3.96 -4.78 -7.91
N GLY A 149 -3.54 -4.58 -9.15
CA GLY A 149 -3.78 -5.53 -10.24
C GLY A 149 -3.12 -6.89 -9.99
N LYS A 150 -1.91 -6.92 -9.44
CA LYS A 150 -1.25 -8.16 -8.99
C LYS A 150 -2.05 -8.83 -7.88
N PHE A 151 -2.44 -8.07 -6.86
CA PHE A 151 -3.28 -8.58 -5.78
C PHE A 151 -4.57 -9.19 -6.30
N VAL A 152 -5.34 -8.48 -7.13
CA VAL A 152 -6.61 -8.97 -7.67
C VAL A 152 -6.41 -10.27 -8.45
N ARG A 153 -5.39 -10.34 -9.33
CA ARG A 153 -5.06 -11.57 -10.06
C ARG A 153 -4.76 -12.73 -9.12
N ARG A 154 -4.00 -12.49 -8.04
CA ARG A 154 -3.71 -13.52 -7.04
C ARG A 154 -4.96 -13.91 -6.25
N ARG A 155 -5.74 -12.93 -5.80
CA ARG A 155 -6.93 -13.06 -4.96
C ARG A 155 -8.07 -13.87 -5.57
N VAL A 156 -8.22 -13.80 -6.91
CA VAL A 156 -9.23 -14.57 -7.65
C VAL A 156 -8.72 -15.94 -8.12
N SER A 157 -7.42 -16.20 -8.02
CA SER A 157 -6.83 -17.49 -8.41
C SER A 157 -7.07 -18.57 -7.35
N SER A 158 -7.02 -19.84 -7.76
CA SER A 158 -7.07 -20.98 -6.83
C SER A 158 -5.88 -21.01 -5.86
N ASP A 159 -4.77 -20.35 -6.20
CA ASP A 159 -3.59 -20.25 -5.33
C ASP A 159 -3.84 -19.40 -4.08
N TRP A 160 -4.83 -18.49 -4.10
CA TRP A 160 -5.18 -17.69 -2.93
C TRP A 160 -5.50 -18.59 -1.72
N GLN A 161 -6.40 -19.54 -1.94
CA GLN A 161 -6.89 -20.42 -0.88
C GLN A 161 -6.04 -21.66 -0.66
N SER A 162 -5.36 -22.15 -1.69
CA SER A 162 -4.50 -23.33 -1.55
C SER A 162 -3.10 -23.00 -1.02
N LYS A 163 -2.62 -21.76 -1.14
CA LYS A 163 -1.24 -21.38 -0.80
C LYS A 163 -1.13 -20.06 -0.04
N GLU A 164 -1.60 -18.96 -0.62
CA GLU A 164 -1.30 -17.60 -0.11
C GLU A 164 -1.82 -17.36 1.29
N THR A 165 -3.07 -17.74 1.57
CA THR A 165 -3.65 -17.62 2.92
C THR A 165 -2.84 -18.39 3.98
N GLY A 166 -2.33 -19.57 3.63
CA GLY A 166 -1.44 -20.35 4.50
C GLY A 166 -0.09 -19.66 4.71
N ARG A 167 0.52 -19.09 3.65
CA ARG A 167 1.76 -18.31 3.75
C ARG A 167 1.59 -17.06 4.63
N MET A 168 0.50 -16.32 4.42
CA MET A 168 0.16 -15.15 5.23
C MET A 168 -0.03 -15.52 6.71
N ALA A 169 -0.75 -16.61 6.99
CA ALA A 169 -0.94 -17.08 8.37
C ALA A 169 0.38 -17.50 9.02
N ALA A 170 1.26 -18.18 8.27
CA ALA A 170 2.58 -18.56 8.76
C ALA A 170 3.47 -17.34 9.05
N TRP A 171 3.46 -16.33 8.17
CA TRP A 171 4.19 -15.07 8.38
C TRP A 171 3.69 -14.34 9.63
N ILE A 172 2.36 -14.20 9.80
CA ILE A 172 1.75 -13.58 10.98
C ILE A 172 2.11 -14.35 12.26
N ALA A 173 2.25 -15.67 12.21
CA ALA A 173 2.61 -16.48 13.36
C ALA A 173 4.11 -16.43 13.71
N ALA A 174 4.97 -16.26 12.71
CA ALA A 174 6.43 -16.36 12.84
C ALA A 174 7.11 -15.06 13.30
N ALA A 175 6.55 -13.90 12.92
CA ALA A 175 6.94 -12.61 13.46
C ALA A 175 6.32 -12.42 14.85
#